data_AF-A0A2L0EKX8-F1
#
_entry.id   AF-A0A2L0EKX8-F1
#
_cell.length_a   1.000
_cell.length_b   1.000
_cell.length_c   1.000
_cell.angle_alpha   90.00
_cell.angle_beta   90.00
_cell.angle_gamma   90.00
#
_symmetry.space_group_name_H-M   'P 1'
#
loop_
_entity.id
_entity.type
_entity.pdbx_description
1 polymer ?
#
loop_
_entity_poly.entity_id
_entity_poly.type
_entity_poly.pdbx_seq_one_letter_code
_entity_poly.pdbx_strand_id
1 'polypeptide(L)'
;MSGVRPGAPAAAAPPARWIATGNMANGFLVFGNVVTGVIAVGNVARGFIAIGNVAIGVVAIGNVAIGVVGGFGATIALGAVAASGVLAFPVFDGTAGVASALELHPVLSVFPILFWLLAARLFHGSRAPRLGPSPELSPLRALLRGERSEGWIRARVERADGGALRLKQGGARAELPATPEALGAAGALIPEGREARLYVYVRAEEHVGGGGSGYREAQARERVLTCADLVEPPARVLPWSSGGEAQWWLARAWDAGAVVAIVARGAQIVMGAIG
;
A
#
# COMPACT_ATOMS: atom_id res chain seq x y z
N MET A 1 -62.20 38.32 -7.90
CA MET A 1 -61.39 37.44 -8.75
C MET A 1 -60.07 38.14 -9.07
N SER A 2 -59.05 37.98 -8.22
CA SER A 2 -57.69 38.51 -8.46
C SER A 2 -56.80 37.36 -8.94
N GLY A 3 -56.36 37.43 -10.19
CA GLY A 3 -55.58 36.39 -10.85
C GLY A 3 -54.23 36.15 -10.18
N VAL A 4 -54.04 34.93 -9.68
CA VAL A 4 -52.74 34.39 -9.29
C VAL A 4 -51.93 34.21 -10.58
N ARG A 5 -50.84 34.97 -10.74
CA ARG A 5 -49.86 34.73 -11.80
C ARG A 5 -49.16 33.38 -11.54
N PRO A 6 -49.18 32.42 -12.48
CA PRO A 6 -48.48 31.16 -12.32
C PRO A 6 -46.96 31.40 -12.28
N GLY A 7 -46.29 30.62 -11.43
CA GLY A 7 -44.90 30.81 -11.01
C GLY A 7 -43.91 31.00 -12.16
N ALA A 8 -42.96 31.89 -11.93
CA ALA A 8 -41.78 32.02 -12.76
C ALA A 8 -41.07 30.66 -12.85
N PRO A 9 -40.68 30.18 -14.05
CA PRO A 9 -39.90 28.97 -14.18
C PRO A 9 -38.56 29.17 -13.46
N ALA A 10 -38.20 28.23 -12.59
CA ALA A 10 -36.88 28.18 -11.97
C ALA A 10 -35.82 28.34 -13.06
N ALA A 11 -34.99 29.39 -12.95
CA ALA A 11 -33.97 29.70 -13.94
C ALA A 11 -33.11 28.45 -14.19
N ALA A 12 -33.23 27.90 -15.40
CA ALA A 12 -32.49 26.72 -15.81
C ALA A 12 -30.99 26.99 -15.64
N ALA A 13 -30.30 26.09 -14.93
CA ALA A 13 -28.85 26.19 -14.74
C ALA A 13 -28.16 26.26 -16.12
N PRO A 14 -27.25 27.22 -16.34
CA PRO A 14 -26.58 27.37 -17.62
C PRO A 14 -25.82 26.08 -17.99
N PRO A 15 -25.72 25.73 -19.29
CA PRO A 15 -25.07 24.51 -19.74
C PRO A 15 -23.63 24.45 -19.24
N ALA A 16 -23.20 23.28 -18.78
CA ALA A 16 -21.86 23.05 -18.24
C ALA A 16 -20.81 23.45 -19.29
N ARG A 17 -20.11 24.56 -19.03
CA ARG A 17 -18.98 25.01 -19.84
C ARG A 17 -17.70 24.33 -19.36
N TRP A 18 -16.75 24.11 -20.26
CA TRP A 18 -15.43 23.59 -19.89
C TRP A 18 -14.74 24.49 -18.87
N ILE A 19 -14.89 25.80 -19.01
CA ILE A 19 -14.43 26.82 -18.06
C ILE A 19 -15.56 27.81 -17.82
N ALA A 20 -15.87 28.10 -16.56
CA ALA A 20 -16.90 29.06 -16.18
C ALA A 20 -16.46 29.96 -15.02
N THR A 21 -16.77 31.25 -15.10
CA THR A 21 -16.51 32.22 -14.04
C THR A 21 -17.78 33.02 -13.77
N GLY A 22 -18.13 33.22 -12.51
CA GLY A 22 -19.28 34.03 -12.13
C GLY A 22 -19.70 33.85 -10.67
N ASN A 23 -20.61 34.69 -10.18
CA ASN A 23 -21.10 34.59 -8.80
C ASN A 23 -21.80 33.24 -8.54
N MET A 24 -22.50 32.73 -9.55
CA MET A 24 -23.04 31.37 -9.64
C MET A 24 -22.62 30.74 -10.96
N ALA A 25 -21.83 29.67 -10.92
CA ALA A 25 -21.30 29.03 -12.12
C ALA A 25 -21.20 27.51 -12.00
N ASN A 26 -21.41 26.82 -13.13
CA ASN A 26 -21.33 25.36 -13.26
C ASN A 26 -20.46 24.96 -14.46
N GLY A 27 -19.63 23.93 -14.33
CA GLY A 27 -18.71 23.53 -15.39
C GLY A 27 -17.65 22.51 -14.99
N PHE A 28 -16.67 22.26 -15.86
CA PHE A 28 -15.56 21.37 -15.53
C PHE A 28 -14.54 22.05 -14.60
N LEU A 29 -14.07 23.25 -14.97
CA LEU A 29 -13.23 24.12 -14.14
C LEU A 29 -13.97 25.43 -13.85
N VAL A 30 -14.24 25.73 -12.58
CA VAL A 30 -15.13 26.83 -12.21
C VAL A 30 -14.55 27.72 -11.12
N PHE A 31 -14.64 29.04 -11.32
CA PHE A 31 -14.24 30.07 -10.36
C PHE A 31 -15.40 30.98 -9.99
N GLY A 32 -15.61 31.27 -8.70
CA GLY A 32 -16.75 32.11 -8.29
C GLY A 32 -17.04 32.16 -6.80
N ASN A 33 -18.21 32.66 -6.43
CA ASN A 33 -18.64 32.72 -5.03
C ASN A 33 -19.36 31.44 -4.62
N VAL A 34 -20.31 30.98 -5.44
CA VAL A 34 -21.03 29.70 -5.27
C VAL A 34 -20.89 28.90 -6.55
N VAL A 35 -20.08 27.84 -6.53
CA VAL A 35 -19.65 27.14 -7.74
C VAL A 35 -19.78 25.62 -7.62
N THR A 36 -20.19 24.98 -8.73
CA THR A 36 -20.24 23.52 -8.83
C THR A 36 -19.48 23.02 -10.06
N GLY A 37 -18.51 22.14 -9.90
CA GLY A 37 -17.78 21.58 -11.04
C GLY A 37 -16.92 20.38 -10.71
N VAL A 38 -16.14 19.88 -11.67
CA VAL A 38 -15.15 18.83 -11.37
C VAL A 38 -14.02 19.41 -10.54
N ILE A 39 -13.55 20.60 -10.91
CA ILE A 39 -12.62 21.42 -10.14
C ILE A 39 -13.31 22.75 -9.87
N ALA A 40 -13.60 23.02 -8.59
CA ALA A 40 -14.37 24.19 -8.16
C ALA A 40 -13.56 25.03 -7.17
N VAL A 41 -13.39 26.32 -7.46
CA VAL A 41 -12.65 27.27 -6.61
C VAL A 41 -13.56 28.46 -6.28
N GLY A 42 -13.90 28.64 -5.01
CA GLY A 42 -14.80 29.72 -4.61
C GLY A 42 -15.16 29.71 -3.13
N ASN A 43 -15.88 30.72 -2.63
CA ASN A 43 -16.26 30.76 -1.21
C ASN A 43 -17.10 29.54 -0.80
N VAL A 44 -18.02 29.10 -1.66
CA VAL A 44 -18.78 27.85 -1.54
C VAL A 44 -18.51 27.02 -2.80
N ALA A 45 -17.66 26.00 -2.67
CA ALA A 45 -17.23 25.16 -3.78
C ALA A 45 -17.75 23.72 -3.63
N ARG A 46 -18.36 23.19 -4.69
CA ARG A 46 -18.81 21.79 -4.78
C ARG A 46 -18.17 21.10 -5.96
N GLY A 47 -17.50 19.97 -5.75
CA GLY A 47 -16.88 19.27 -6.87
C GLY A 47 -16.13 17.99 -6.54
N PHE A 48 -15.42 17.42 -7.52
CA PHE A 48 -14.49 16.32 -7.22
C PHE A 48 -13.28 16.86 -6.45
N ILE A 49 -12.76 18.01 -6.89
CA ILE A 49 -11.78 18.85 -6.17
C ILE A 49 -12.47 20.18 -5.85
N ALA A 50 -12.64 20.49 -4.58
CA ALA A 50 -13.27 21.72 -4.11
C ALA A 50 -12.30 22.52 -3.23
N ILE A 51 -12.10 23.80 -3.57
CA ILE A 51 -11.25 24.74 -2.84
C ILE A 51 -12.07 25.98 -2.47
N GLY A 52 -12.21 26.27 -1.18
CA GLY A 52 -13.09 27.35 -0.74
C GLY A 52 -13.19 27.58 0.76
N ASN A 53 -13.94 28.59 1.20
CA ASN A 53 -14.25 28.70 2.64
C ASN A 53 -15.15 27.54 3.10
N VAL A 54 -16.09 27.13 2.23
CA VAL A 54 -16.92 25.93 2.37
C VAL A 54 -16.69 25.06 1.14
N ALA A 55 -15.98 23.96 1.31
CA ALA A 55 -15.61 23.04 0.24
C ALA A 55 -16.28 21.67 0.45
N ILE A 56 -17.01 21.19 -0.56
CA ILE A 56 -17.64 19.87 -0.54
C ILE A 56 -17.15 19.08 -1.76
N GLY A 57 -16.43 17.98 -1.54
CA GLY A 57 -15.91 17.18 -2.64
C GLY A 57 -15.15 15.93 -2.25
N VAL A 58 -14.64 15.16 -3.22
CA VAL A 58 -13.80 14.00 -2.91
C VAL A 58 -12.47 14.47 -2.28
N VAL A 59 -11.90 15.54 -2.83
CA VAL A 59 -10.80 16.31 -2.26
C VAL A 59 -11.33 17.69 -1.90
N ALA A 60 -11.32 18.04 -0.61
CA ALA A 60 -11.87 19.30 -0.11
C ALA A 60 -10.83 20.09 0.69
N ILE A 61 -10.56 21.33 0.27
CA ILE A 61 -9.58 22.25 0.87
C ILE A 61 -10.32 23.52 1.25
N GLY A 62 -10.35 23.85 2.55
CA GLY A 62 -11.14 24.99 3.01
C GLY A 62 -11.43 25.03 4.49
N ASN A 63 -11.82 26.19 5.04
CA ASN A 63 -12.13 26.36 6.46
C ASN A 63 -13.18 25.35 6.96
N VAL A 64 -14.20 25.08 6.12
CA VAL A 64 -15.16 23.99 6.31
C VAL A 64 -15.05 23.04 5.12
N ALA A 65 -14.48 21.86 5.33
CA ALA A 65 -14.23 20.88 4.28
C ALA A 65 -14.98 19.57 4.54
N ILE A 66 -15.83 19.15 3.60
CA ILE A 66 -16.55 17.87 3.66
C ILE A 66 -16.11 17.02 2.48
N GLY A 67 -15.41 15.91 2.75
CA GLY A 67 -14.87 15.09 1.67
C GLY A 67 -14.17 13.81 2.08
N VAL A 68 -13.93 12.90 1.12
CA VAL A 68 -13.22 11.64 1.37
C VAL A 68 -11.80 11.91 1.86
N VAL A 69 -11.10 12.82 1.19
CA VAL A 69 -9.81 13.40 1.56
C VAL A 69 -10.03 14.89 1.85
N GLY A 70 -10.55 15.19 3.05
CA GLY A 70 -10.77 16.56 3.52
C GLY A 70 -9.80 16.95 4.64
N GLY A 71 -9.50 18.25 4.78
CA GLY A 71 -8.83 18.78 5.97
C GLY A 71 -7.50 19.51 5.75
N PHE A 72 -7.02 19.68 4.52
CA PHE A 72 -5.89 20.56 4.26
C PHE A 72 -6.32 22.02 4.50
N GLY A 73 -6.06 22.53 5.71
CA GLY A 73 -6.38 23.91 6.11
C GLY A 73 -7.78 24.14 6.69
N ALA A 74 -8.52 23.09 7.06
CA ALA A 74 -9.88 23.22 7.59
C ALA A 74 -9.95 23.40 9.11
N THR A 75 -10.74 24.37 9.57
CA THR A 75 -11.19 24.47 10.97
C THR A 75 -12.15 23.32 11.32
N ILE A 76 -12.96 22.87 10.36
CA ILE A 76 -13.90 21.74 10.52
C ILE A 76 -13.79 20.84 9.29
N ALA A 77 -13.35 19.59 9.50
CA ALA A 77 -13.27 18.57 8.47
C ALA A 77 -14.16 17.36 8.80
N LEU A 78 -15.05 16.96 7.89
CA LEU A 78 -15.79 15.68 7.96
C LEU A 78 -15.40 14.81 6.77
N GLY A 79 -14.70 13.71 7.02
CA GLY A 79 -14.18 12.86 5.96
C GLY A 79 -13.67 11.50 6.40
N ALA A 80 -13.78 10.50 5.51
CA ALA A 80 -13.37 9.12 5.78
C ALA A 80 -11.85 8.98 6.03
N VAL A 81 -11.03 9.81 5.35
CA VAL A 81 -9.57 9.88 5.57
C VAL A 81 -9.18 10.98 6.56
N ALA A 82 -10.03 12.00 6.76
CA ALA A 82 -9.84 12.98 7.83
C ALA A 82 -9.84 12.27 9.20
N ALA A 83 -10.79 11.35 9.42
CA ALA A 83 -10.89 10.56 10.65
C ALA A 83 -9.71 9.59 10.90
N SER A 84 -8.92 9.23 9.87
CA SER A 84 -7.86 8.22 9.99
C SER A 84 -6.43 8.77 10.12
N GLY A 85 -6.23 10.08 10.06
CA GLY A 85 -4.91 10.69 10.27
C GLY A 85 -4.91 12.08 10.91
N VAL A 86 -6.07 12.74 10.97
CA VAL A 86 -6.22 14.07 11.54
C VAL A 86 -7.63 14.16 12.13
N LEU A 87 -7.81 13.71 13.38
CA LEU A 87 -8.60 14.58 14.26
C LEU A 87 -8.01 15.95 14.02
N ALA A 88 -8.78 16.89 13.47
CA ALA A 88 -8.34 18.27 13.33
C ALA A 88 -7.76 18.67 14.68
N PHE A 89 -6.44 18.62 14.80
CA PHE A 89 -5.74 19.56 15.63
C PHE A 89 -6.24 20.87 15.04
N PRO A 90 -7.05 21.65 15.77
CA PRO A 90 -7.20 23.04 15.39
C PRO A 90 -5.78 23.55 15.21
N VAL A 91 -5.42 23.85 13.96
CA VAL A 91 -4.31 24.74 13.68
C VAL A 91 -4.80 26.07 14.22
N PHE A 92 -4.64 26.19 15.53
CA PHE A 92 -4.88 27.38 16.28
C PHE A 92 -3.82 28.35 15.85
N ASP A 93 -4.31 29.44 15.25
CA ASP A 93 -3.60 30.69 15.33
C ASP A 93 -3.17 30.94 16.79
N GLY A 94 -1.97 31.46 16.95
CA GLY A 94 -1.16 31.33 18.16
C GLY A 94 -1.89 31.62 19.48
N THR A 95 -1.55 30.83 20.50
CA THR A 95 -1.84 31.04 21.93
C THR A 95 -3.30 30.95 22.42
N ALA A 96 -4.33 31.33 21.64
CA ALA A 96 -5.71 31.37 22.14
C ALA A 96 -6.42 30.01 22.20
N GLY A 97 -5.92 29.03 21.44
CA GLY A 97 -6.60 27.76 21.26
C GLY A 97 -6.32 26.65 22.24
N VAL A 98 -5.10 26.64 22.79
CA VAL A 98 -4.73 25.64 23.78
C VAL A 98 -5.55 25.85 25.06
N ALA A 99 -6.01 27.07 25.34
CA ALA A 99 -6.93 27.37 26.43
C ALA A 99 -8.33 26.76 26.22
N SER A 100 -8.86 26.78 25.00
CA SER A 100 -10.25 26.36 24.72
C SER A 100 -10.43 24.83 24.67
N ALA A 101 -9.38 24.07 24.33
CA ALA A 101 -9.40 22.60 24.45
C ALA A 101 -9.23 22.10 25.91
N LEU A 102 -8.64 22.92 26.79
CA LEU A 102 -8.51 22.60 28.22
C LEU A 102 -9.78 22.92 29.02
N GLU A 103 -10.63 23.81 28.53
CA GLU A 103 -11.93 24.11 29.15
C GLU A 103 -13.04 23.12 28.77
N LEU A 104 -12.89 22.39 27.65
CA LEU A 104 -13.81 21.34 27.22
C LEU A 104 -13.52 20.02 27.95
N HIS A 105 -13.95 19.98 29.21
CA HIS A 105 -14.18 18.81 30.06
C HIS A 105 -13.03 17.78 30.15
N PRO A 106 -12.38 17.58 31.32
CA PRO A 106 -11.29 16.61 31.48
C PRO A 106 -11.67 15.18 31.03
N VAL A 107 -12.95 14.83 31.08
CA VAL A 107 -13.51 13.56 30.58
C VAL A 107 -13.26 13.36 29.07
N LEU A 108 -13.38 14.40 28.24
CA LEU A 108 -13.16 14.31 26.80
C LEU A 108 -11.68 14.18 26.42
N SER A 109 -10.77 14.65 27.29
CA SER A 109 -9.32 14.48 27.10
C SER A 109 -8.80 13.11 27.55
N VAL A 110 -9.43 12.51 28.57
CA VAL A 110 -9.03 11.21 29.12
C VAL A 110 -9.61 10.05 28.32
N PHE A 111 -10.81 10.20 27.77
CA PHE A 111 -11.50 9.12 27.05
C PHE A 111 -10.73 8.60 25.82
N PRO A 112 -10.11 9.42 24.94
CA PRO A 112 -9.33 8.92 23.82
C PRO A 112 -8.09 8.13 24.27
N ILE A 113 -7.45 8.55 25.36
CA ILE A 113 -6.27 7.89 25.92
C ILE A 113 -6.65 6.52 26.52
N LEU A 114 -7.76 6.47 27.27
CA LEU A 114 -8.25 5.23 27.91
C LEU A 114 -8.81 4.25 26.87
N PHE A 115 -9.55 4.76 25.87
CA PHE A 115 -10.00 3.98 24.72
C PHE A 115 -8.80 3.45 23.92
N TRP A 116 -7.74 4.24 23.77
CA TRP A 116 -6.50 3.81 23.12
C TRP A 116 -5.77 2.71 23.91
N LEU A 117 -5.60 2.88 25.23
CA LEU A 117 -5.00 1.84 26.08
C LEU A 117 -5.80 0.53 26.05
N LEU A 118 -7.13 0.64 26.01
CA LEU A 118 -8.02 -0.52 25.88
C LEU A 118 -7.89 -1.16 24.50
N ALA A 119 -7.90 -0.37 23.42
CA ALA A 119 -7.75 -0.85 22.06
C ALA A 119 -6.38 -1.51 21.84
N ALA A 120 -5.28 -0.93 22.32
CA ALA A 120 -3.94 -1.52 22.23
C ALA A 120 -3.86 -2.87 22.98
N ARG A 121 -4.61 -3.01 24.08
CA ARG A 121 -4.65 -4.26 24.86
C ARG A 121 -5.53 -5.32 24.21
N LEU A 122 -6.67 -4.93 23.63
CA LEU A 122 -7.63 -5.81 22.97
C LEU A 122 -7.18 -6.22 21.55
N PHE A 123 -6.50 -5.33 20.83
CA PHE A 123 -5.99 -5.54 19.48
C PHE A 123 -4.46 -5.63 19.50
N HIS A 124 -3.93 -6.63 20.23
CA HIS A 124 -2.55 -7.06 20.01
C HIS A 124 -2.45 -7.54 18.56
N GLY A 125 -2.07 -6.63 17.66
CA GLY A 125 -1.84 -6.94 16.26
C GLY A 125 -0.71 -7.96 16.20
N SER A 126 -1.08 -9.23 16.13
CA SER A 126 -0.20 -10.26 15.59
C SER A 126 0.25 -9.73 14.24
N ARG A 127 1.57 -9.50 14.09
CA ARG A 127 2.17 -9.17 12.79
C ARG A 127 1.52 -10.09 11.78
N ALA A 128 0.95 -9.55 10.71
CA ALA A 128 0.45 -10.38 9.62
C ALA A 128 1.50 -11.46 9.35
N PRO A 129 1.08 -12.73 9.29
CA PRO A 129 2.02 -13.83 9.10
C PRO A 129 2.89 -13.46 7.93
N ARG A 130 4.19 -13.29 8.19
CA ARG A 130 5.17 -13.14 7.13
C ARG A 130 4.92 -14.34 6.23
N LEU A 131 4.63 -14.09 4.94
CA LEU A 131 4.75 -15.10 3.90
C LEU A 131 6.00 -15.92 4.26
N GLY A 132 5.83 -17.24 4.40
CA GLY A 132 6.76 -18.15 5.08
C GLY A 132 8.23 -17.91 4.72
N PRO A 133 9.18 -18.41 5.54
CA PRO A 133 10.61 -18.11 5.41
C PRO A 133 10.99 -18.10 3.93
N SER A 134 11.34 -16.93 3.41
CA SER A 134 11.75 -16.81 2.02
C SER A 134 12.86 -17.84 1.82
N PRO A 135 12.66 -18.84 0.94
CA PRO A 135 13.60 -19.94 0.85
C PRO A 135 15.00 -19.37 0.60
N GLU A 136 16.00 -19.91 1.29
CA GLU A 136 17.36 -19.38 1.21
C GLU A 136 17.84 -19.47 -0.25
N LEU A 137 17.90 -18.31 -0.91
CA LEU A 137 18.19 -18.26 -2.33
C LEU A 137 19.67 -18.53 -2.56
N SER A 138 19.94 -19.63 -3.24
CA SER A 138 21.27 -20.02 -3.68
C SER A 138 21.55 -19.42 -5.07
N PRO A 139 22.78 -18.94 -5.34
CA PRO A 139 23.15 -18.55 -6.69
C PRO A 139 23.36 -19.80 -7.56
N LEU A 140 22.81 -19.79 -8.79
CA LEU A 140 22.94 -20.85 -9.78
C LEU A 140 24.41 -21.22 -10.04
N ARG A 141 25.31 -20.24 -9.99
CA ARG A 141 26.76 -20.48 -10.13
C ARG A 141 27.33 -21.36 -9.01
N ALA A 142 26.84 -21.23 -7.77
CA ALA A 142 27.29 -22.09 -6.66
C ALA A 142 26.83 -23.54 -6.87
N LEU A 143 25.60 -23.75 -7.34
CA LEU A 143 25.10 -25.09 -7.68
C LEU A 143 25.89 -25.70 -8.85
N LEU A 144 26.15 -24.92 -9.91
CA LEU A 144 26.94 -25.38 -11.07
C LEU A 144 28.38 -25.74 -10.69
N ARG A 145 29.00 -25.00 -9.76
CA ARG A 145 30.36 -25.28 -9.27
C ARG A 145 30.46 -26.44 -8.27
N GLY A 146 29.33 -26.96 -7.78
CA GLY A 146 29.35 -27.99 -6.74
C GLY A 146 29.54 -27.48 -5.33
N GLU A 147 29.42 -26.16 -5.10
CA GLU A 147 29.50 -25.56 -3.76
C GLU A 147 28.27 -25.91 -2.90
N ARG A 148 27.13 -26.23 -3.54
CA ARG A 148 25.89 -26.69 -2.90
C ARG A 148 25.31 -27.88 -3.66
N SER A 149 24.74 -28.84 -2.94
CA SER A 149 24.02 -29.98 -3.51
C SER A 149 22.60 -29.63 -3.91
N GLU A 150 21.94 -28.71 -3.21
CA GLU A 150 20.57 -28.31 -3.49
C GLU A 150 20.32 -26.85 -3.07
N GLY A 151 19.25 -26.27 -3.61
CA GLY A 151 18.80 -24.95 -3.18
C GLY A 151 17.75 -24.34 -4.10
N TRP A 152 17.02 -23.38 -3.53
CA TRP A 152 16.11 -22.54 -4.30
C TRP A 152 16.90 -21.46 -5.03
N ILE A 153 16.62 -21.29 -6.32
CA ILE A 153 17.23 -20.24 -7.13
C ILE A 153 16.15 -19.33 -7.71
N ARG A 154 16.45 -18.05 -7.83
CA ARG A 154 15.62 -17.10 -8.57
C ARG A 154 16.15 -16.96 -10.00
N ALA A 155 15.50 -17.58 -10.97
CA ALA A 155 15.97 -17.58 -12.35
C ALA A 155 14.87 -17.15 -13.33
N ARG A 156 15.27 -16.70 -14.53
CA ARG A 156 14.36 -16.73 -15.67
C ARG A 156 14.35 -18.15 -16.22
N VAL A 157 13.17 -18.71 -16.36
CA VAL A 157 12.95 -20.08 -16.80
C VAL A 157 12.27 -20.03 -18.15
N GLU A 158 12.79 -20.83 -19.07
CA GLU A 158 12.27 -21.05 -20.42
C GLU A 158 12.12 -22.56 -20.61
N ARG A 159 11.02 -23.01 -21.21
CA ARG A 159 10.84 -24.43 -21.52
C ARG A 159 11.78 -24.79 -22.68
N ALA A 160 12.63 -25.79 -22.48
CA ALA A 160 13.47 -26.34 -23.53
C ALA A 160 12.84 -27.63 -24.09
N ASP A 161 13.30 -28.06 -25.25
CA ASP A 161 12.86 -29.31 -25.85
C ASP A 161 13.35 -30.51 -25.02
N GLY A 162 12.66 -31.65 -25.11
CA GLY A 162 13.12 -32.89 -24.48
C GLY A 162 12.93 -32.96 -22.96
N GLY A 163 12.03 -32.16 -22.38
CA GLY A 163 11.73 -32.22 -20.93
C GLY A 163 12.77 -31.51 -20.05
N ALA A 164 13.60 -30.66 -20.64
CA ALA A 164 14.54 -29.81 -19.91
C ALA A 164 13.97 -28.40 -19.69
N LEU A 165 14.49 -27.71 -18.67
CA LEU A 165 14.22 -26.30 -18.40
C LEU A 165 15.52 -25.50 -18.54
N ARG A 166 15.45 -24.42 -19.31
CA ARG A 166 16.57 -23.50 -19.50
C ARG A 166 16.48 -22.38 -18.47
N LEU A 167 17.50 -22.31 -17.62
CA LEU A 167 17.60 -21.38 -16.50
C LEU A 167 18.60 -20.28 -16.82
N LYS A 168 18.23 -19.02 -16.60
CA LYS A 168 19.10 -17.84 -16.76
C LYS A 168 19.13 -17.02 -15.47
N GLN A 169 20.30 -16.89 -14.85
CA GLN A 169 20.50 -16.07 -13.63
C GLN A 169 21.88 -15.41 -13.62
N GLY A 170 21.94 -14.08 -13.50
CA GLY A 170 23.22 -13.35 -13.32
C GLY A 170 24.27 -13.64 -14.41
N GLY A 171 23.84 -13.78 -15.67
CA GLY A 171 24.69 -14.14 -16.79
C GLY A 171 25.06 -15.64 -16.89
N ALA A 172 24.79 -16.45 -15.86
CA ALA A 172 24.88 -17.90 -15.97
C ALA A 172 23.64 -18.43 -16.72
N ARG A 173 23.87 -19.42 -17.59
CA ARG A 173 22.84 -20.14 -18.32
C ARG A 173 23.09 -21.63 -18.14
N ALA A 174 22.05 -22.38 -17.81
CA ALA A 174 22.11 -23.83 -17.68
C ALA A 174 20.82 -24.45 -18.23
N GLU A 175 20.95 -25.57 -18.90
CA GLU A 175 19.82 -26.39 -19.34
C GLU A 175 19.81 -27.64 -18.47
N LEU A 176 18.78 -27.77 -17.65
CA LEU A 176 18.70 -28.83 -16.65
C LEU A 176 17.51 -29.74 -16.96
N PRO A 177 17.65 -31.07 -16.86
CA PRO A 177 16.50 -31.96 -16.86
C PRO A 177 15.52 -31.57 -15.75
N ALA A 178 14.22 -31.72 -16.00
CA ALA A 178 13.19 -31.42 -15.03
C ALA A 178 12.39 -32.67 -14.67
N THR A 179 12.01 -32.78 -13.40
CA THR A 179 11.09 -33.83 -12.95
C THR A 179 9.71 -33.65 -13.61
N PRO A 180 8.89 -34.71 -13.70
CA PRO A 180 7.52 -34.59 -14.22
C PRO A 180 6.69 -33.55 -13.46
N GLU A 181 6.90 -33.43 -12.15
CA GLU A 181 6.28 -32.44 -11.27
C GLU A 181 6.69 -31.01 -11.66
N ALA A 182 8.00 -30.77 -11.82
CA ALA A 182 8.53 -29.51 -12.30
C ALA A 182 8.02 -29.16 -13.71
N LEU A 183 7.94 -30.14 -14.63
CA LEU A 183 7.39 -29.92 -15.97
C LEU A 183 5.91 -29.58 -15.96
N GLY A 184 5.13 -30.20 -15.06
CA GLY A 184 3.72 -29.90 -14.83
C GLY A 184 3.52 -28.48 -14.30
N ALA A 185 4.28 -28.11 -13.26
CA ALA A 185 4.28 -26.75 -12.71
C ALA A 185 4.72 -25.72 -13.77
N ALA A 186 5.78 -26.01 -14.53
CA ALA A 186 6.25 -25.16 -15.62
C ALA A 186 5.18 -24.98 -16.71
N GLY A 187 4.36 -25.99 -17.00
CA GLY A 187 3.27 -25.89 -17.97
C GLY A 187 2.17 -24.92 -17.53
N ALA A 188 1.92 -24.81 -16.23
CA ALA A 188 0.97 -23.85 -15.68
C ALA A 188 1.57 -22.44 -15.55
N LEU A 189 2.86 -22.34 -15.23
CA LEU A 189 3.53 -21.08 -14.88
C LEU A 189 4.23 -20.38 -16.04
N ILE A 190 4.61 -21.09 -17.10
CA ILE A 190 5.39 -20.58 -18.23
C ILE A 190 4.53 -20.64 -19.50
N PRO A 191 4.09 -19.49 -20.04
CA PRO A 191 3.38 -19.45 -21.33
C PRO A 191 4.28 -19.98 -22.46
N GLU A 192 3.68 -20.66 -23.43
CA GLU A 192 4.43 -21.18 -24.59
C GLU A 192 5.24 -20.07 -25.29
N GLY A 193 6.52 -20.37 -25.53
CA GLY A 193 7.46 -19.44 -26.18
C GLY A 193 7.85 -18.21 -25.36
N ARG A 194 7.56 -18.18 -24.04
CA ARG A 194 7.94 -17.05 -23.17
C ARG A 194 8.83 -17.49 -22.01
N GLU A 195 9.67 -16.55 -21.56
CA GLU A 195 10.40 -16.68 -20.30
C GLU A 195 9.55 -16.17 -19.13
N ALA A 196 9.56 -16.88 -18.01
CA ALA A 196 8.97 -16.43 -16.75
C ALA A 196 10.03 -16.29 -15.65
N ARG A 197 9.84 -15.37 -14.70
CA ARG A 197 10.71 -15.24 -13.52
C ARG A 197 10.14 -16.11 -12.40
N LEU A 198 10.80 -17.22 -12.08
CA LEU A 198 10.32 -18.21 -11.12
C LEU A 198 11.37 -18.48 -10.03
N TYR A 199 10.89 -19.02 -8.90
CA TYR A 199 11.74 -19.74 -7.97
C TYR A 199 11.80 -21.19 -8.40
N VAL A 200 13.01 -21.70 -8.61
CA VAL A 200 13.24 -23.07 -9.06
C VAL A 200 14.00 -23.80 -7.97
N TYR A 201 13.51 -24.95 -7.54
CA TYR A 201 14.25 -25.83 -6.67
C TYR A 201 15.14 -26.72 -7.52
N VAL A 202 16.46 -26.59 -7.36
CA VAL A 202 17.45 -27.36 -8.11
C VAL A 202 18.16 -28.29 -7.13
N ARG A 203 18.26 -29.58 -7.51
CA ARG A 203 18.90 -30.63 -6.73
C ARG A 203 19.95 -31.33 -7.57
N ALA A 204 21.10 -31.61 -6.97
CA ALA A 204 22.14 -32.44 -7.54
C ALA A 204 21.85 -33.91 -7.24
N GLU A 205 21.80 -34.72 -8.28
CA GLU A 205 21.65 -36.17 -8.22
C GLU A 205 22.95 -36.81 -8.71
N GLU A 206 23.53 -37.70 -7.89
CA GLU A 206 24.66 -38.51 -8.31
C GLU A 206 24.14 -39.71 -9.10
N HIS A 207 24.39 -39.69 -10.41
CA HIS A 207 24.16 -40.84 -11.26
C HIS A 207 25.42 -41.69 -11.24
N VAL A 208 25.30 -42.89 -10.67
CA VAL A 208 26.35 -43.90 -10.75
C VAL A 208 26.27 -44.50 -12.14
N GLY A 209 27.25 -44.21 -12.99
CA GLY A 209 27.30 -44.81 -14.32
C GLY A 209 27.32 -46.33 -14.18
N GLY A 210 26.33 -47.01 -14.80
CA GLY A 210 26.24 -48.46 -14.85
C GLY A 210 27.34 -49.04 -15.75
N GLY A 211 28.59 -48.88 -15.35
CA GLY A 211 29.74 -49.48 -16.02
C GLY A 211 29.79 -50.97 -15.69
N GLY A 212 29.63 -51.81 -16.70
CA GLY A 212 29.74 -53.27 -16.58
C GLY A 212 31.17 -53.79 -16.37
N SER A 213 32.09 -52.98 -15.84
CA SER A 213 33.45 -53.44 -15.51
C SER A 213 33.49 -53.96 -14.08
N GLY A 214 34.26 -55.04 -13.88
CA GLY A 214 34.24 -55.84 -12.66
C GLY A 214 34.54 -55.07 -11.38
N TYR A 215 34.24 -55.73 -10.24
CA TYR A 215 34.27 -55.29 -8.84
C TYR A 215 35.47 -54.45 -8.32
N ARG A 216 36.48 -54.13 -9.15
CA ARG A 216 37.70 -53.40 -8.77
C ARG A 216 37.80 -51.97 -9.29
N GLU A 217 36.96 -51.53 -10.22
CA GLU A 217 36.99 -50.13 -10.68
C GLU A 217 36.01 -49.25 -9.89
N ALA A 218 36.50 -48.12 -9.38
CA ALA A 218 35.67 -47.12 -8.73
C ALA A 218 34.69 -46.56 -9.77
N GLN A 219 33.39 -46.80 -9.57
CA GLN A 219 32.35 -46.36 -10.49
C GLN A 219 32.40 -44.84 -10.64
N ALA A 220 32.48 -44.37 -11.89
CA ALA A 220 32.40 -42.96 -12.20
C ALA A 220 31.02 -42.44 -11.75
N ARG A 221 31.04 -41.47 -10.83
CA ARG A 221 29.83 -40.77 -10.38
C ARG A 221 29.71 -39.49 -11.19
N GLU A 222 28.63 -39.37 -11.94
CA GLU A 222 28.30 -38.15 -12.66
C GLU A 222 27.31 -37.34 -11.82
N ARG A 223 27.63 -36.06 -11.57
CA ARG A 223 26.76 -35.14 -10.85
C ARG A 223 25.85 -34.45 -11.86
N VAL A 224 24.57 -34.83 -11.86
CA VAL A 224 23.54 -34.24 -12.72
C VAL A 224 22.70 -33.28 -11.89
N LEU A 225 22.49 -32.06 -12.37
CA LEU A 225 21.59 -31.11 -11.72
C LEU A 225 20.19 -31.24 -12.33
N THR A 226 19.19 -31.45 -11.49
CA THR A 226 17.79 -31.64 -11.90
C THR A 226 16.91 -30.53 -11.31
N CYS A 227 16.00 -29.98 -12.11
CA CYS A 227 14.93 -29.09 -11.64
C CYS A 227 13.84 -29.94 -11.00
N ALA A 228 13.72 -29.86 -9.68
CA ALA A 228 12.80 -30.67 -8.91
C ALA A 228 11.44 -30.01 -8.68
N ASP A 229 11.39 -28.67 -8.56
CA ASP A 229 10.13 -27.94 -8.34
C ASP A 229 10.20 -26.49 -8.88
N LEU A 230 9.03 -25.89 -9.16
CA LEU A 230 8.87 -24.50 -9.59
C LEU A 230 7.72 -23.81 -8.86
N VAL A 231 8.02 -22.62 -8.34
CA VAL A 231 7.04 -21.80 -7.62
C VAL A 231 7.10 -20.36 -8.15
N GLU A 232 5.93 -19.74 -8.26
CA GLU A 232 5.85 -18.32 -8.62
C GLU A 232 6.47 -17.46 -7.50
N PRO A 233 7.31 -16.45 -7.81
CA PRO A 233 7.76 -15.54 -6.79
C PRO A 233 6.53 -14.90 -6.14
N PRO A 234 6.52 -14.73 -4.80
CA PRO A 234 5.42 -14.07 -4.13
C PRO A 234 5.20 -12.72 -4.81
N ALA A 235 3.94 -12.44 -5.14
CA ALA A 235 3.59 -11.17 -5.74
C ALA A 235 4.25 -10.06 -4.92
N ARG A 236 4.78 -9.02 -5.60
CA ARG A 236 5.19 -7.80 -4.90
C ARG A 236 3.92 -7.19 -4.33
N VAL A 237 3.54 -7.63 -3.14
CA VAL A 237 2.53 -6.99 -2.34
C VAL A 237 3.13 -5.64 -2.00
N LEU A 238 2.49 -4.57 -2.44
CA LEU A 238 2.89 -3.25 -2.01
C LEU A 238 2.75 -3.25 -0.48
N PRO A 239 3.68 -2.64 0.27
CA PRO A 239 3.68 -2.71 1.73
C PRO A 239 2.40 -2.13 2.37
N TRP A 240 1.57 -1.43 1.60
CA TRP A 240 0.25 -0.94 2.00
C TRP A 240 -0.93 -1.78 1.51
N SER A 241 -0.73 -2.77 0.63
CA SER A 241 -1.82 -3.62 0.13
C SER A 241 -2.02 -4.89 0.96
N SER A 242 -1.06 -5.27 1.80
CA SER A 242 -1.31 -6.28 2.82
C SER A 242 -2.00 -5.60 4.01
N GLY A 243 -3.26 -5.99 4.29
CA GLY A 243 -4.06 -5.35 5.34
C GLY A 243 -3.35 -5.31 6.70
N GLY A 244 -2.53 -6.32 7.01
CA GLY A 244 -1.77 -6.35 8.25
C GLY A 244 -0.51 -5.48 8.29
N GLU A 245 0.19 -5.23 7.17
CA GLU A 245 1.28 -4.24 7.17
C GLU A 245 0.73 -2.82 7.20
N ALA A 246 -0.37 -2.54 6.48
CA ALA A 246 -1.04 -1.26 6.56
C ALA A 246 -1.49 -0.95 8.00
N GLN A 247 -2.12 -1.93 8.68
CA GLN A 247 -2.47 -1.83 10.10
C GLN A 247 -1.25 -1.64 11.00
N TRP A 248 -0.14 -2.33 10.73
CA TRP A 248 1.10 -2.18 11.49
C TRP A 248 1.73 -0.80 11.33
N TRP A 249 1.79 -0.28 10.10
CA TRP A 249 2.29 1.07 9.81
C TRP A 249 1.40 2.15 10.41
N LEU A 250 0.07 1.97 10.36
CA LEU A 250 -0.89 2.88 10.97
C LEU A 250 -0.71 2.92 12.50
N ALA A 251 -0.54 1.76 13.13
CA ALA A 251 -0.25 1.66 14.56
C ALA A 251 1.06 2.37 14.92
N ARG A 252 2.11 2.22 14.10
CA ARG A 252 3.41 2.88 14.34
C ARG A 252 3.37 4.39 14.14
N ALA A 253 2.69 4.86 13.10
CA ALA A 253 2.49 6.29 12.88
C ALA A 253 1.73 6.92 14.05
N TRP A 254 0.75 6.20 14.60
CA TRP A 254 0.00 6.62 15.77
C TRP A 254 0.83 6.62 17.05
N ASP A 255 1.64 5.58 17.29
CA ASP A 255 2.58 5.51 18.42
C ASP A 255 3.55 6.71 18.41
N ALA A 256 4.10 7.04 17.24
CA ALA A 256 4.99 8.19 17.08
C ALA A 256 4.28 9.51 17.35
N GLY A 257 3.04 9.68 16.86
CA GLY A 257 2.21 10.84 17.15
C GLY A 257 1.93 11.02 18.64
N ALA A 258 1.62 9.93 19.35
CA ALA A 258 1.39 9.93 20.79
C ALA A 258 2.63 10.38 21.58
N VAL A 259 3.82 9.89 21.21
CA VAL A 259 5.07 10.31 21.85
C VAL A 259 5.33 11.81 21.65
N VAL A 260 5.17 12.31 20.42
CA VAL A 260 5.33 13.74 20.12
C VAL A 260 4.36 14.59 20.94
N ALA A 261 3.11 14.16 21.08
CA ALA A 261 2.11 14.86 21.89
C ALA A 261 2.48 14.91 23.38
N ILE A 262 2.97 13.80 23.95
CA ILE A 262 3.43 13.74 25.35
C ILE A 262 4.63 14.68 25.56
N VAL A 263 5.61 14.65 24.66
CA VAL A 263 6.80 15.51 24.74
C VAL A 263 6.42 16.98 24.64
N ALA A 264 5.56 17.34 23.68
CA ALA A 264 5.07 18.71 23.53
C ALA A 264 4.31 19.17 24.78
N ARG A 265 3.50 18.30 25.39
CA ARG A 265 2.79 18.61 26.63
C ARG A 265 3.73 18.80 27.82
N GLY A 266 4.75 17.94 27.95
CA GLY A 266 5.78 18.09 28.97
C GLY A 266 6.52 19.41 28.84
N ALA A 267 6.91 19.78 27.61
CA ALA A 267 7.56 21.06 27.33
C ALA A 267 6.67 22.27 27.71
N GLN A 268 5.37 22.21 27.40
CA GLN A 268 4.42 23.27 27.77
C GLN A 268 4.31 23.45 29.29
N ILE A 269 4.24 22.36 30.06
CA ILE A 269 4.15 22.40 31.53
C ILE A 269 5.41 23.03 32.12
N VAL A 270 6.59 22.65 31.62
CA VAL A 270 7.88 23.20 32.07
C VAL A 270 7.97 24.69 31.76
N MET A 271 7.63 25.11 30.54
CA MET A 271 7.64 26.52 30.15
C MET A 271 6.66 27.36 30.96
N GLY A 272 5.47 26.83 31.26
CA GLY A 272 4.47 27.50 32.10
C GLY A 272 4.83 27.56 33.59
N ALA A 273 5.79 26.76 34.07
CA ALA A 273 6.27 26.82 35.45
C ALA A 273 7.46 27.78 35.64
N ILE A 274 8.10 28.22 34.54
CA ILE A 274 9.29 29.08 34.56
C ILE A 274 8.94 30.55 34.27
N GLY A 275 7.79 30.82 33.64
CA GLY A 275 7.28 32.19 33.39
C GLY A 275 6.27 32.64 34.43
#